data_AF-A0AA48R911-F1
#
_entry.id   AF-A0AA48R911-F1
#
_cell.length_a   1.000
_cell.length_b   1.000
_cell.length_c   1.000
_cell.angle_alpha   90.00
_cell.angle_beta   90.00
_cell.angle_gamma   90.00
#
_symmetry.space_group_name_H-M   'P 1'
#
loop_
_entity.id
_entity.type
_entity.pdbx_description
1 polymer ?
#
loop_
_entity_poly.entity_id
_entity_poly.type
_entity_poly.pdbx_seq_one_letter_code
_entity_poly.pdbx_strand_id
1 'polypeptide(L)'
;MQRVHVDDLSGSSSESWDIQPALPAIAPETRAIPLAGGTVKIWREGEPLDANRLPPVLLEQARAEMGGFAFSAQYLLKPVPEEGEIIKWEWLPR
;
A
#
# COMPACT_ATOMS: atom_id res chain seq x y z
N MET A 1 -3.49 0.17 16.08
CA MET A 1 -2.39 -0.06 15.12
C MET A 1 -2.74 -1.31 14.33
N GLN A 2 -2.84 -1.24 13.01
CA GLN A 2 -3.18 -2.41 12.18
C GLN A 2 -2.12 -2.54 11.08
N ARG A 3 -1.40 -3.67 11.14
CA ARG A 3 -0.24 -4.11 10.32
C ARG A 3 1.06 -3.33 10.60
N VAL A 4 1.99 -3.98 11.31
CA VAL A 4 3.33 -3.42 11.66
C VAL A 4 4.48 -4.33 11.21
N HIS A 5 4.24 -5.64 11.02
CA HIS A 5 5.30 -6.62 10.74
C HIS A 5 5.14 -7.31 9.38
N VAL A 6 6.26 -7.63 8.73
CA VAL A 6 6.32 -8.37 7.45
C VAL A 6 5.69 -9.77 7.55
N ASP A 7 5.71 -10.36 8.74
CA ASP A 7 5.17 -11.70 9.04
C ASP A 7 3.68 -11.71 9.45
N ASP A 8 2.95 -10.61 9.25
CA ASP A 8 1.51 -10.61 9.48
C ASP A 8 0.82 -11.68 8.60
N LEU A 9 -0.23 -12.33 9.09
CA LEU A 9 -0.86 -13.54 8.50
C LEU A 9 -1.22 -13.38 7.01
N SER A 10 -1.51 -12.16 6.56
CA SER A 10 -1.75 -11.87 5.15
C SER A 10 -0.48 -11.96 4.27
N GLY A 11 0.71 -11.76 4.83
CA GLY A 11 2.02 -12.00 4.19
C GLY A 11 2.40 -13.48 4.06
N SER A 12 1.93 -14.34 4.98
CA SER A 12 2.17 -15.79 4.93
C SER A 12 1.34 -16.56 3.88
N SER A 13 0.37 -15.88 3.26
CA SER A 13 -0.58 -16.50 2.33
C SER A 13 -0.16 -16.41 0.85
N SER A 14 1.13 -16.20 0.57
CA SER A 14 1.66 -16.07 -0.79
C SER A 14 1.79 -17.39 -1.54
N GLU A 15 1.78 -18.54 -0.87
CA GLU A 15 1.99 -19.85 -1.54
C GLU A 15 0.72 -20.49 -2.10
N SER A 16 -0.48 -19.99 -1.76
CA SER A 16 -1.74 -20.61 -2.22
C SER A 16 -2.69 -19.68 -2.96
N TRP A 17 -2.43 -18.36 -2.93
CA TRP A 17 -3.27 -17.35 -3.56
C TRP A 17 -2.39 -16.55 -4.53
N ASP A 18 -2.44 -16.86 -5.83
CA ASP A 18 -1.65 -16.21 -6.89
C ASP A 18 -1.85 -14.69 -7.00
N ILE A 19 -2.81 -14.15 -6.26
CA ILE A 19 -3.17 -12.74 -6.28
C ILE A 19 -3.45 -12.34 -4.84
N GLN A 20 -2.59 -11.53 -4.25
CA GLN A 20 -2.93 -10.79 -3.05
C GLN A 20 -3.73 -9.56 -3.51
N PRO A 21 -5.06 -9.46 -3.30
CA PRO A 21 -5.82 -8.29 -3.70
C PRO A 21 -5.49 -7.14 -2.74
N ALA A 22 -4.32 -6.52 -2.92
CA ALA A 22 -3.99 -5.28 -2.26
C ALA A 22 -4.71 -4.14 -2.99
N LEU A 23 -5.73 -3.58 -2.34
CA LEU A 23 -6.37 -2.33 -2.72
C LEU A 23 -5.86 -1.23 -1.77
N PRO A 24 -4.69 -0.64 -2.04
CA PRO A 24 -4.17 0.45 -1.24
C PRO A 24 -5.10 1.67 -1.30
N ALA A 25 -4.94 2.59 -0.36
CA ALA A 25 -5.74 3.79 -0.27
C ALA A 25 -5.55 4.73 -1.49
N ILE A 26 -4.42 4.61 -2.20
CA ILE A 26 -4.08 5.36 -3.41
C ILE A 26 -3.63 4.37 -4.48
N ALA A 27 -4.06 4.56 -5.73
CA ALA A 27 -3.70 3.67 -6.82
C ALA A 27 -2.20 3.75 -7.12
N PRO A 28 -1.46 2.62 -7.07
CA PRO A 28 -0.06 2.60 -7.46
C PRO A 28 0.11 2.66 -8.98
N GLU A 29 -0.92 2.27 -9.72
CA GLU A 29 -0.98 2.25 -11.19
C GLU A 29 -2.45 2.25 -11.61
N THR A 30 -2.72 2.56 -12.89
CA THR A 30 -4.09 2.52 -13.41
C THR A 30 -4.57 1.08 -13.55
N ARG A 31 -5.71 0.74 -12.91
CA ARG A 31 -6.30 -0.60 -12.94
C ARG A 31 -7.79 -0.57 -13.26
N ALA A 32 -8.24 -1.61 -13.95
CA ALA A 32 -9.65 -1.93 -14.13
C ALA A 32 -10.08 -2.90 -13.02
N ILE A 33 -10.99 -2.48 -12.15
CA ILE A 33 -11.52 -3.28 -11.05
C ILE A 33 -12.91 -3.77 -11.45
N PRO A 34 -13.09 -5.08 -11.74
CA PRO A 34 -14.40 -5.64 -11.97
C PRO A 34 -15.22 -5.60 -10.67
N LEU A 35 -16.43 -5.07 -10.77
CA LEU A 35 -17.42 -5.00 -9.71
C LEU A 35 -18.56 -5.98 -9.99
N ALA A 36 -19.37 -6.23 -8.97
CA ALA A 36 -20.58 -7.03 -9.14
C ALA A 36 -21.50 -6.44 -10.23
N GLY A 37 -22.19 -7.32 -10.97
CA GLY A 37 -23.09 -6.90 -12.05
C GLY A 37 -22.39 -6.51 -13.36
N GLY A 38 -21.14 -6.91 -13.56
CA GLY A 38 -20.41 -6.71 -14.82
C GLY A 38 -19.94 -5.26 -15.04
N THR A 39 -20.04 -4.41 -14.02
CA THR A 39 -19.50 -3.05 -14.06
C THR A 39 -18.00 -3.09 -13.83
N VAL A 40 -17.25 -2.23 -14.51
CA VAL A 40 -15.80 -2.08 -14.29
C VAL A 40 -15.52 -0.66 -13.81
N LYS A 41 -14.89 -0.54 -12.64
CA LYS A 41 -14.35 0.74 -12.17
C LYS A 41 -12.94 0.92 -12.73
N ILE A 42 -12.69 2.04 -13.38
CA ILE A 42 -11.33 2.45 -13.72
C ILE A 42 -10.80 3.26 -12.54
N TRP A 43 -9.76 2.74 -11.90
CA TRP A 43 -9.05 3.38 -10.80
C TRP A 43 -7.70 3.86 -11.33
N ARG A 44 -7.53 5.17 -11.47
CA ARG A 44 -6.34 5.75 -12.13
C ARG A 44 -5.19 5.88 -11.14
N GLU A 45 -3.97 5.80 -11.65
CA GLU A 45 -2.76 6.06 -10.87
C GLU A 45 -2.88 7.36 -10.05
N GLY A 46 -2.53 7.29 -8.76
CA GLY A 46 -2.65 8.43 -7.84
C GLY A 46 -4.07 8.73 -7.33
N GLU A 47 -5.10 8.06 -7.84
CA GLU A 47 -6.48 8.26 -7.40
C GLU A 47 -6.73 7.58 -6.04
N PRO A 48 -7.41 8.25 -5.09
CA PRO A 48 -7.86 7.58 -3.87
C PRO A 48 -8.84 6.44 -4.19
N LEU A 49 -8.73 5.32 -3.48
CA LEU A 49 -9.65 4.19 -3.66
C LEU A 49 -11.11 4.58 -3.39
N ASP A 50 -11.32 5.38 -2.35
CA ASP A 50 -12.61 5.96 -1.95
C ASP A 50 -12.38 7.36 -1.37
N ALA A 51 -12.50 8.38 -2.22
CA ALA A 51 -12.29 9.77 -1.85
C ALA A 51 -13.36 10.32 -0.87
N ASN A 52 -14.54 9.67 -0.76
CA ASN A 52 -15.57 10.09 0.18
C ASN A 52 -15.22 9.65 1.60
N ARG A 53 -14.71 8.42 1.74
CA ARG A 53 -14.27 7.88 3.03
C ARG A 53 -12.91 8.44 3.44
N LEU A 54 -12.02 8.62 2.47
CA LEU A 54 -10.64 9.03 2.71
C LEU A 54 -10.21 10.05 1.66
N PRO A 55 -10.63 11.33 1.80
CA PRO A 55 -10.26 12.38 0.88
C PRO A 55 -8.74 12.66 0.91
N PRO A 56 -8.18 13.23 -0.18
CA PRO A 56 -6.75 13.52 -0.30
C PRO A 56 -6.16 14.30 0.88
N VAL A 57 -6.93 15.25 1.45
CA VAL A 57 -6.47 16.03 2.61
C VAL A 57 -6.20 15.16 3.84
N LEU A 58 -7.02 14.13 4.09
CA LEU A 58 -6.80 13.21 5.21
C LEU A 58 -5.62 12.27 4.94
N LEU A 59 -5.41 11.87 3.70
CA LEU A 59 -4.24 11.09 3.29
C LEU A 59 -2.94 11.87 3.52
N GLU A 60 -2.91 13.14 3.14
CA GLU A 60 -1.75 14.01 3.36
C GLU A 60 -1.49 14.28 4.85
N GLN A 61 -2.55 14.51 5.63
CA GLN A 61 -2.44 14.64 7.09
C GLN A 61 -1.89 13.36 7.72
N ALA A 62 -2.46 12.19 7.38
CA ALA A 62 -1.97 10.91 7.88
C ALA A 62 -0.51 10.66 7.51
N ARG A 63 -0.09 11.01 6.28
CA ARG A 63 1.30 10.91 5.84
C ARG A 63 2.23 11.81 6.66
N ALA A 64 1.80 13.04 6.95
CA ALA A 64 2.59 13.99 7.74
C ALA A 64 2.70 13.58 9.22
N GLU A 65 1.63 13.05 9.81
CA GLU A 65 1.58 12.65 11.22
C GLU A 65 2.33 11.35 11.51
N MET A 66 2.22 10.36 10.61
CA MET A 66 2.78 9.02 10.81
C MET A 66 4.20 8.83 10.25
N GLY A 67 4.60 9.71 9.31
CA GLY A 67 5.82 9.54 8.52
C GLY A 67 5.66 8.51 7.39
N GLY A 68 6.55 8.62 6.40
CA GLY A 68 6.45 7.84 5.15
C GLY A 68 6.50 6.32 5.32
N PHE A 69 7.26 5.84 6.31
CA PHE A 69 7.39 4.42 6.62
C PHE A 69 6.06 3.79 7.04
N ALA A 70 5.47 4.32 8.11
CA ALA A 70 4.19 3.84 8.64
C ALA A 70 3.05 4.09 7.64
N PHE A 71 3.10 5.20 6.90
CA PHE A 71 2.15 5.47 5.83
C PHE A 71 2.22 4.43 4.70
N SER A 72 3.42 4.04 4.26
CA SER A 72 3.61 3.02 3.22
C SER A 72 3.04 1.67 3.65
N ALA A 73 3.31 1.25 4.89
CA ALA A 73 2.80 0.01 5.43
C ALA A 73 1.26 0.02 5.53
N GLN A 74 0.69 1.08 6.13
CA GLN A 74 -0.73 1.11 6.48
C GLN A 74 -1.64 1.52 5.32
N TYR A 75 -1.28 2.57 4.57
CA TYR A 75 -2.14 3.13 3.53
C TYR A 75 -1.80 2.60 2.14
N LEU A 76 -0.53 2.32 1.85
CA LEU A 76 -0.11 1.78 0.54
C LEU A 76 -0.01 0.26 0.53
N LEU A 77 -0.23 -0.39 1.68
CA LEU A 77 -0.10 -1.85 1.85
C LEU A 77 1.27 -2.37 1.38
N LYS A 78 2.31 -1.53 1.48
CA LYS A 78 3.69 -1.82 1.15
C LYS A 78 4.52 -1.69 2.42
N PRO A 79 4.47 -2.68 3.33
CA PRO A 79 5.36 -2.70 4.47
C PRO A 79 6.79 -2.79 3.95
N VAL A 80 7.58 -1.76 4.25
CA VAL A 80 9.03 -1.80 4.11
C VAL A 80 9.62 -2.30 5.44
N PRO A 81 10.79 -2.95 5.46
CA PRO A 81 11.49 -3.27 6.71
C PRO A 81 11.77 -2.00 7.51
N GLU A 82 11.71 -2.01 8.86
CA GLU A 82 12.02 -0.82 9.70
C GLU A 82 13.39 -0.18 9.38
N GLU A 83 14.32 -0.98 8.86
CA GLU A 83 15.63 -0.54 8.36
C GLU A 83 15.53 0.33 7.09
N GLY A 84 14.34 0.50 6.49
CA GLY A 84 14.06 1.38 5.37
C GLY A 84 14.88 1.12 4.12
N GLU A 85 14.67 1.92 3.08
CA GLU A 85 15.54 2.03 1.90
C GLU A 85 16.94 2.60 2.26
N ILE A 86 17.58 2.07 3.29
CA ILE A 86 18.96 2.40 3.64
C ILE A 86 19.83 1.55 2.72
N ILE A 87 20.50 2.20 1.76
CA ILE A 87 21.71 1.61 1.18
C ILE A 87 22.67 1.42 2.36
N LYS A 88 22.81 0.18 2.83
CA LYS A 88 23.84 -0.12 3.84
C LYS A 88 25.17 0.07 3.14
N TRP A 89 26.02 0.97 3.67
CA TRP A 89 27.31 1.29 3.05
C TRP A 89 28.21 0.07 2.83
N GLU A 90 27.99 -0.99 3.61
CA GLU A 90 28.59 -2.32 3.46
C GLU A 90 28.18 -3.09 2.19
N TRP A 91 27.08 -2.70 1.52
CA TRP A 91 26.58 -3.33 0.29
C TRP A 91 27.17 -2.73 -0.99
N LEU A 92 27.86 -1.60 -0.89
CA LEU A 92 28.54 -0.99 -2.03
C LEU A 92 29.96 -1.58 -2.15
N PRO A 93 30.32 -2.20 -3.28
CA PRO A 93 31.70 -2.63 -3.51
C PRO A 93 32.62 -1.39 -3.52
N ARG A 94 33.83 -1.56 -2.97
CA ARG A 94 34.87 -0.53 -2.98
C ARG A 94 35.33 -0.15 -4.38
#